data_AF-A0AAU5K4I3-F1
#
_entry.id   AF-A0AAU5K4I3-F1
#
_cell.length_a   1.000
_cell.length_b   1.000
_cell.length_c   1.000
_cell.angle_alpha   90.00
_cell.angle_beta   90.00
_cell.angle_gamma   90.00
#
_symmetry.space_group_name_H-M   'P 1'
#
loop_
_entity.id
_entity.type
_entity.pdbx_description
1 polymer ?
#
loop_
_entity_poly.entity_id
_entity_poly.type
_entity_poly.pdbx_seq_one_letter_code
_entity_poly.pdbx_strand_id
1 'polypeptide(L)'
;MNARIKWQGIIDRARDIVDSYDDGVTVRQVMYRLVSAGLLPNTAPTYRRLSSQLAQARRDGRFPDLIDTIREVHVPPSWPDAAAFEADMPQWFRLDRTRGQQWALYMAAEKDTLRQLLTRWLAEYGIPVLVVRGFGSQSYADVVRERVRSDPRPAVLLYLGDFDASGSDIERDWVERTACWERVERVLLTDGQIREYDLPPAEGKRNDPRWPQFARRYGFDIDRPVQWEVEALEPAELKRLVLDAVDPYLDREILAQVMADEEQQRIRLTEILGQHRDG
;
A
#
# COMPACT_ATOMS: atom_id res chain seq x y z
N MET A 1 28.36 -18.25 -17.14
CA MET A 1 29.03 -18.52 -15.85
C MET A 1 28.16 -17.96 -14.72
N ASN A 2 27.45 -18.82 -13.97
CA ASN A 2 26.71 -18.36 -12.78
C ASN A 2 27.72 -18.14 -11.64
N ALA A 3 28.09 -16.88 -11.40
CA ALA A 3 28.85 -16.51 -10.21
C ALA A 3 28.08 -17.00 -8.97
N ARG A 4 28.75 -17.75 -8.08
CA ARG A 4 28.13 -18.27 -6.86
C ARG A 4 27.76 -17.09 -5.97
N ILE A 5 26.46 -16.83 -5.82
CA ILE A 5 25.93 -15.74 -4.99
C ILE A 5 26.51 -15.86 -3.57
N LYS A 6 27.17 -14.80 -3.10
CA LYS A 6 27.71 -14.69 -1.74
C LYS A 6 26.61 -14.19 -0.80
N TRP A 7 25.83 -15.11 -0.25
CA TRP A 7 24.64 -14.80 0.53
C TRP A 7 24.86 -13.90 1.75
N GLN A 8 26.01 -14.01 2.42
CA GLN A 8 26.29 -13.13 3.57
C GLN A 8 26.32 -11.65 3.14
N GLY A 9 27.04 -11.31 2.05
CA GLY A 9 27.06 -9.95 1.52
C GLY A 9 25.69 -9.48 1.00
N ILE A 10 24.86 -10.39 0.50
CA ILE A 10 23.47 -10.07 0.12
C ILE A 10 22.63 -9.73 1.35
N ILE A 11 22.77 -10.47 2.45
CA ILE A 11 22.04 -10.21 3.70
C ILE A 11 22.48 -8.87 4.30
N ASP A 12 23.79 -8.58 4.31
CA ASP A 12 24.29 -7.31 4.83
C ASP A 12 23.80 -6.14 3.97
N ARG A 13 23.85 -6.27 2.63
CA ARG A 13 23.29 -5.25 1.75
C ARG A 13 21.77 -5.09 1.91
N ALA A 14 21.05 -6.19 2.11
CA ALA A 14 19.62 -6.16 2.39
C ALA A 14 19.32 -5.43 3.71
N ARG A 15 20.18 -5.54 4.73
CA ARG A 15 20.05 -4.82 5.99
C ARG A 15 20.17 -3.32 5.75
N ASP A 16 21.21 -2.89 5.05
CA ASP A 16 21.41 -1.47 4.70
C ASP A 16 20.19 -0.89 3.96
N ILE A 17 19.60 -1.69 3.06
CA ILE A 17 18.38 -1.30 2.34
C ILE A 17 17.24 -1.09 3.32
N VAL A 18 16.98 -2.03 4.22
CA VAL A 18 15.88 -1.91 5.19
C VAL A 18 16.06 -0.71 6.11
N ASP A 19 17.26 -0.54 6.66
CA ASP A 19 17.59 0.53 7.61
C ASP A 19 17.57 1.93 6.95
N SER A 20 17.61 1.99 5.61
CA SER A 20 17.52 3.26 4.87
C SER A 20 16.09 3.80 4.70
N TYR A 21 15.05 3.05 5.08
CA TYR A 21 13.65 3.50 4.98
C TYR A 21 12.96 3.55 6.35
N ASP A 22 12.54 4.75 6.73
CA ASP A 22 11.81 4.98 7.99
C ASP A 22 10.45 4.26 8.03
N ASP A 23 9.78 4.15 6.87
CA ASP A 23 8.47 3.52 6.77
C ASP A 23 8.54 1.98 6.79
N GLY A 24 9.74 1.39 6.73
CA GLY A 24 9.96 -0.03 6.56
C GLY A 24 9.75 -0.50 5.12
N VAL A 25 10.18 -1.73 4.84
CA VAL A 25 10.06 -2.34 3.50
C VAL A 25 9.62 -3.80 3.58
N THR A 26 8.95 -4.27 2.54
CA THR A 26 8.61 -5.69 2.36
C THR A 26 9.79 -6.48 1.82
N VAL A 27 9.77 -7.82 1.98
CA VAL A 27 10.78 -8.72 1.36
C VAL A 27 10.86 -8.52 -0.15
N ARG A 28 9.72 -8.24 -0.80
CA ARG A 28 9.65 -8.05 -2.24
C ARG A 28 10.31 -6.74 -2.68
N GLN A 29 10.08 -5.64 -1.96
CA GLN A 29 10.80 -4.39 -2.21
C GLN A 29 12.31 -4.58 -2.03
N VAL A 30 12.76 -5.27 -0.97
CA VAL A 30 14.18 -5.61 -0.79
C VAL A 30 14.72 -6.40 -1.98
N MET A 31 13.97 -7.40 -2.47
CA MET A 31 14.33 -8.16 -3.67
C MET A 31 14.52 -7.24 -4.88
N TYR A 32 13.56 -6.35 -5.16
CA TYR A 32 13.66 -5.43 -6.31
C TYR A 32 14.82 -4.44 -6.19
N ARG A 33 15.13 -3.95 -4.98
CA ARG A 33 16.32 -3.11 -4.77
C ARG A 33 17.62 -3.87 -5.04
N LEU A 34 17.71 -5.14 -4.64
CA LEU A 34 18.87 -6.00 -4.93
C LEU A 34 18.97 -6.37 -6.42
N VAL A 35 17.84 -6.57 -7.09
CA VAL A 35 17.77 -6.80 -8.54
C VAL A 35 18.23 -5.57 -9.31
N SER A 36 17.71 -4.40 -8.96
CA SER A 36 18.07 -3.13 -9.60
C SER A 36 19.55 -2.79 -9.40
N ALA A 37 20.13 -3.20 -8.27
CA ALA A 37 21.57 -3.09 -8.03
C ALA A 37 22.43 -4.16 -8.75
N GLY A 38 21.82 -5.05 -9.55
CA GLY A 38 22.51 -6.13 -10.27
C GLY A 38 23.03 -7.25 -9.39
N LEU A 39 22.61 -7.32 -8.11
CA LEU A 39 23.13 -8.28 -7.14
C LEU A 39 22.40 -9.62 -7.16
N LEU A 40 21.14 -9.62 -7.59
CA LEU A 40 20.29 -10.81 -7.67
C LEU A 40 19.52 -10.84 -9.00
N PRO A 41 19.31 -12.02 -9.62
CA PRO A 41 18.43 -12.14 -10.78
C PRO A 41 16.96 -12.16 -10.34
N ASN A 42 16.09 -11.45 -11.08
CA ASN A 42 14.65 -11.40 -10.81
C ASN A 42 13.94 -12.70 -11.18
N THR A 43 14.01 -13.70 -10.29
CA THR A 43 13.39 -15.01 -10.52
C THR A 43 12.77 -15.57 -9.24
N ALA A 44 11.72 -16.37 -9.39
CA ALA A 44 11.04 -17.01 -8.27
C ALA A 44 11.95 -17.90 -7.39
N PRO A 45 12.92 -18.69 -7.92
CA PRO A 45 13.88 -19.41 -7.10
C PRO A 45 14.77 -18.49 -6.25
N THR A 46 15.24 -17.38 -6.81
CA THR A 46 16.06 -16.41 -6.08
C THR A 46 15.27 -15.74 -4.97
N TYR A 47 14.03 -15.33 -5.26
CA TYR A 47 13.13 -14.75 -4.25
C TYR A 47 12.89 -15.72 -3.07
N ARG A 48 12.55 -16.99 -3.36
CA ARG A 48 12.34 -18.01 -2.31
C ARG A 48 13.58 -18.18 -1.43
N ARG A 49 14.77 -18.17 -2.05
CA ARG A 49 16.03 -18.30 -1.33
C ARG A 49 16.34 -17.06 -0.49
N LEU A 50 16.15 -15.86 -1.03
CA LEU A 50 16.29 -14.61 -0.29
C LEU A 50 15.36 -14.58 0.92
N SER A 51 14.06 -14.84 0.71
CA SER A 51 13.06 -14.90 1.77
C SER A 51 13.45 -15.86 2.89
N SER A 52 13.91 -17.07 2.54
CA SER A 52 14.39 -18.05 3.52
C SER A 52 15.62 -17.58 4.30
N GLN A 53 16.59 -16.95 3.63
CA GLN A 53 17.83 -16.45 4.25
C GLN A 53 17.55 -15.28 5.19
N LEU A 54 16.72 -14.32 4.77
CA LEU A 54 16.32 -13.19 5.61
C LEU A 54 15.45 -13.64 6.79
N ALA A 55 14.59 -14.65 6.60
CA ALA A 55 13.85 -15.26 7.70
C ALA A 55 14.79 -15.88 8.74
N GLN A 56 15.83 -16.62 8.31
CA GLN A 56 16.80 -17.19 9.24
C GLN A 56 17.62 -16.11 9.96
N ALA A 57 18.11 -15.10 9.24
CA ALA A 57 18.88 -14.00 9.84
C ALA A 57 18.06 -13.23 10.90
N ARG A 58 16.74 -13.06 10.70
CA ARG A 58 15.83 -12.51 11.71
C ARG A 58 15.66 -13.42 12.93
N ARG A 59 15.49 -14.73 12.75
CA ARG A 59 15.43 -15.69 13.87
C ARG A 59 16.69 -15.66 14.73
N ASP A 60 17.83 -15.39 14.10
CA ASP A 60 19.12 -15.28 14.78
C ASP A 60 19.37 -13.89 15.39
N GLY A 61 18.43 -12.94 15.28
CA GLY A 61 18.56 -11.57 15.79
C GLY A 61 19.55 -10.69 15.00
N ARG A 62 19.91 -11.08 13.77
CA ARG A 62 20.94 -10.42 12.94
C ARG A 62 20.35 -9.60 11.79
N PHE A 63 19.04 -9.44 11.70
CA PHE A 63 18.40 -8.71 10.62
C PHE A 63 17.18 -7.96 11.15
N PRO A 64 16.94 -6.71 10.72
CA PRO A 64 15.80 -5.90 11.18
C PRO A 64 14.47 -6.51 10.74
N ASP A 65 13.39 -6.02 11.33
CA ASP A 65 12.06 -6.42 10.91
C ASP A 65 11.72 -5.88 9.52
N LEU A 66 10.84 -6.60 8.84
CA LEU A 66 10.30 -6.22 7.53
C LEU A 66 8.79 -6.05 7.68
N ILE A 67 8.20 -5.21 6.84
CA ILE A 67 6.75 -5.12 6.69
C ILE A 67 6.22 -6.49 6.26
N ASP A 68 5.32 -7.04 7.06
CA ASP A 68 4.66 -8.31 6.85
C ASP A 68 3.24 -8.20 7.40
N THR A 69 2.25 -8.24 6.52
CA THR A 69 0.84 -7.99 6.86
C THR A 69 0.21 -9.10 7.70
N ILE A 70 0.96 -10.18 7.98
CA ILE A 70 0.50 -11.36 8.72
C ILE A 70 1.10 -11.41 10.14
N ARG A 71 2.00 -10.48 10.52
CA ARG A 71 2.76 -10.55 11.79
C ARG A 71 2.11 -9.86 12.98
N GLU A 72 1.03 -9.12 12.79
CA GLU A 72 0.32 -8.53 13.92
C GLU A 72 -0.55 -9.59 14.59
N VAL A 73 -0.22 -9.92 15.84
CA VAL A 73 -1.22 -10.52 16.72
C VAL A 73 -2.27 -9.43 16.90
N HIS A 74 -3.44 -9.63 16.29
CA HIS A 74 -4.56 -8.72 16.48
C HIS A 74 -5.03 -8.84 17.93
N VAL A 75 -4.49 -7.97 18.77
CA VAL A 75 -4.95 -7.77 20.14
C VAL A 75 -6.04 -6.70 20.07
N PRO A 76 -7.29 -7.02 20.44
CA PRO A 76 -8.31 -6.00 20.59
C PRO A 76 -7.82 -4.93 21.57
N PRO A 77 -8.09 -3.63 21.32
CA PRO A 77 -7.74 -2.59 22.27
C PRO A 77 -8.28 -2.93 23.67
N SER A 78 -7.39 -2.92 24.67
CA SER A 78 -7.73 -3.24 26.05
C SER A 78 -6.91 -2.38 26.99
N TRP A 79 -7.54 -1.93 28.07
CA TRP A 79 -6.91 -1.13 29.12
C TRP A 79 -7.01 -1.88 30.45
N PRO A 80 -6.04 -1.72 31.37
CA PRO A 80 -6.06 -2.37 32.67
C PRO A 80 -7.24 -1.90 33.55
N ASP A 81 -7.68 -0.66 33.36
CA ASP A 81 -8.80 -0.05 34.05
C ASP A 81 -9.38 1.13 33.24
N ALA A 82 -10.46 1.71 33.74
CA ALA A 82 -11.12 2.86 33.13
C ALA A 82 -10.24 4.13 33.16
N ALA A 83 -9.41 4.31 34.19
CA ALA A 83 -8.57 5.49 34.32
C ALA A 83 -7.45 5.52 33.25
N ALA A 84 -6.90 4.36 32.90
CA ALA A 84 -5.97 4.21 31.78
C ALA A 84 -6.66 4.48 30.44
N PHE A 85 -7.90 4.02 30.25
CA PHE A 85 -8.67 4.34 29.05
C PHE A 85 -8.95 5.84 28.94
N GLU A 86 -9.38 6.50 30.02
CA GLU A 86 -9.62 7.94 30.05
C GLU A 86 -8.36 8.74 29.72
N ALA A 87 -7.19 8.32 30.22
CA ALA A 87 -5.93 8.99 29.91
C ALA A 87 -5.56 8.90 28.41
N ASP A 88 -5.85 7.77 27.77
CA ASP A 88 -5.59 7.56 26.35
C ASP A 88 -6.69 8.16 25.44
N MET A 89 -7.92 8.29 25.93
CA MET A 89 -9.10 8.63 25.13
C MET A 89 -8.90 9.90 24.26
N PRO A 90 -8.31 11.01 24.75
CA PRO A 90 -8.03 12.17 23.89
C PRO A 90 -7.11 11.82 22.71
N GLN A 91 -6.08 10.99 22.93
CA GLN A 91 -5.15 10.59 21.88
C GLN A 91 -5.77 9.62 20.86
N TRP A 92 -6.85 8.91 21.22
CA TRP A 92 -7.60 8.05 20.30
C TRP A 92 -8.66 8.82 19.50
N PHE A 93 -9.09 9.98 19.97
CA PHE A 93 -10.10 10.80 19.30
C PHE A 93 -9.60 11.31 17.93
N ARG A 94 -10.42 11.10 16.89
CA ARG A 94 -10.19 11.61 15.53
C ARG A 94 -11.52 12.11 14.95
N LEU A 95 -11.48 13.24 14.25
CA LEU A 95 -12.58 13.65 13.38
C LEU A 95 -12.43 12.97 12.00
N ASP A 96 -13.52 12.92 11.24
CA ASP A 96 -13.41 12.62 9.80
C ASP A 96 -12.64 13.76 9.12
N ARG A 97 -11.36 13.50 8.81
CA ARG A 97 -10.45 14.47 8.18
C ARG A 97 -10.81 14.79 6.74
N THR A 98 -11.70 14.01 6.13
CA THR A 98 -12.23 14.30 4.81
C THR A 98 -13.42 15.26 4.87
N ARG A 99 -13.95 15.61 6.06
CA ARG A 99 -15.10 16.53 6.20
C ARG A 99 -14.83 17.85 5.48
N GLY A 100 -15.75 18.24 4.59
CA GLY A 100 -15.67 19.48 3.82
C GLY A 100 -14.90 19.36 2.50
N GLN A 101 -14.15 18.27 2.28
CA GLN A 101 -13.51 18.00 1.00
C GLN A 101 -14.55 17.80 -0.09
N GLN A 102 -14.23 18.18 -1.33
CA GLN A 102 -15.14 18.07 -2.47
C GLN A 102 -15.43 16.61 -2.86
N TRP A 103 -14.43 15.73 -2.75
CA TRP A 103 -14.47 14.37 -3.28
C TRP A 103 -14.43 13.35 -2.15
N ALA A 104 -15.18 12.25 -2.30
CA ALA A 104 -14.98 11.06 -1.49
C ALA A 104 -13.89 10.20 -2.15
N LEU A 105 -12.63 10.44 -1.78
CA LEU A 105 -11.47 9.77 -2.39
C LEU A 105 -11.23 8.40 -1.76
N TYR A 106 -10.92 7.40 -2.59
CA TYR A 106 -10.57 6.05 -2.19
C TYR A 106 -9.28 5.61 -2.90
N MET A 107 -8.41 4.91 -2.18
CA MET A 107 -7.21 4.31 -2.73
C MET A 107 -7.36 2.80 -2.80
N ALA A 108 -7.40 2.21 -3.99
CA ALA A 108 -7.39 0.76 -4.18
C ALA A 108 -5.99 0.24 -4.48
N ALA A 109 -5.62 -0.86 -3.81
CA ALA A 109 -4.44 -1.64 -4.13
C ALA A 109 -4.82 -3.09 -4.44
N GLU A 110 -4.28 -3.66 -5.51
CA GLU A 110 -4.52 -5.06 -5.86
C GLU A 110 -3.97 -6.03 -4.80
N LYS A 111 -2.79 -5.71 -4.25
CA LYS A 111 -2.07 -6.56 -3.31
C LYS A 111 -2.26 -6.13 -1.87
N ASP A 112 -2.49 -7.11 -1.02
CA ASP A 112 -2.58 -6.92 0.43
C ASP A 112 -1.28 -6.39 1.04
N THR A 113 -0.13 -6.74 0.46
CA THR A 113 1.20 -6.30 0.89
C THR A 113 1.37 -4.78 0.88
N LEU A 114 0.60 -4.06 0.06
CA LEU A 114 0.62 -2.60 -0.01
C LEU A 114 -0.32 -1.95 1.02
N ARG A 115 -1.26 -2.70 1.60
CA ARG A 115 -2.27 -2.18 2.52
C ARG A 115 -1.64 -1.41 3.68
N GLN A 116 -0.68 -2.01 4.37
CA GLN A 116 -0.08 -1.42 5.57
C GLN A 116 0.66 -0.11 5.26
N LEU A 117 1.41 -0.07 4.15
CA LEU A 117 2.09 1.13 3.67
C LEU A 117 1.11 2.24 3.31
N LEU A 118 0.13 1.92 2.46
CA LEU A 118 -0.87 2.89 2.02
C LEU A 118 -1.70 3.42 3.19
N THR A 119 -2.15 2.55 4.09
CA THR A 119 -2.90 2.99 5.28
C THR A 119 -2.06 3.94 6.13
N ARG A 120 -0.77 3.66 6.32
CA ARG A 120 0.13 4.57 7.06
C ARG A 120 0.27 5.92 6.36
N TRP A 121 0.57 5.93 5.06
CA TRP A 121 0.79 7.16 4.29
C TRP A 121 -0.47 8.01 4.16
N LEU A 122 -1.64 7.37 4.09
CA LEU A 122 -2.92 8.02 3.85
C LEU A 122 -3.71 8.33 5.13
N ALA A 123 -3.28 7.80 6.27
CA ALA A 123 -3.93 8.01 7.57
C ALA A 123 -4.08 9.49 7.93
N GLU A 124 -3.06 10.31 7.64
CA GLU A 124 -3.09 11.73 7.96
C GLU A 124 -4.22 12.48 7.23
N TYR A 125 -4.53 12.04 6.01
CA TYR A 125 -5.54 12.63 5.14
C TYR A 125 -6.94 12.03 5.34
N GLY A 126 -7.08 10.98 6.15
CA GLY A 126 -8.34 10.26 6.35
C GLY A 126 -8.82 9.45 5.14
N ILE A 127 -7.94 9.19 4.17
CA ILE A 127 -8.33 8.51 2.92
C ILE A 127 -8.41 6.99 3.13
N PRO A 128 -9.56 6.36 2.86
CA PRO A 128 -9.72 4.91 2.98
C PRO A 128 -8.93 4.13 1.93
N VAL A 129 -8.33 3.02 2.37
CA VAL A 129 -7.62 2.05 1.51
C VAL A 129 -8.46 0.80 1.28
N LEU A 130 -8.64 0.43 0.02
CA LEU A 130 -9.34 -0.77 -0.45
C LEU A 130 -8.31 -1.79 -0.95
N VAL A 131 -8.53 -3.08 -0.66
CA VAL A 131 -7.66 -4.14 -1.19
C VAL A 131 -8.44 -5.05 -2.14
N VAL A 132 -8.07 -5.00 -3.42
CA VAL A 132 -8.75 -5.66 -4.52
C VAL A 132 -8.05 -6.98 -4.84
N ARG A 133 -8.32 -8.03 -4.05
CA ARG A 133 -7.69 -9.35 -4.27
C ARG A 133 -8.32 -10.08 -5.46
N GLY A 134 -7.58 -10.25 -6.56
CA GLY A 134 -7.83 -11.26 -7.62
C GLY A 134 -9.28 -11.71 -7.83
N PHE A 135 -10.18 -10.75 -8.14
CA PHE A 135 -11.65 -10.88 -8.12
C PHE A 135 -12.26 -10.94 -6.71
N GLY A 136 -12.16 -9.84 -5.95
CA GLY A 136 -12.64 -9.78 -4.55
C GLY A 136 -14.10 -10.23 -4.40
N SER A 137 -14.52 -10.72 -3.25
CA SER A 137 -15.88 -11.26 -3.07
C SER A 137 -16.96 -10.22 -3.41
N GLN A 138 -18.11 -10.67 -3.93
CA GLN A 138 -19.24 -9.76 -4.21
C GLN A 138 -19.67 -9.01 -2.94
N SER A 139 -19.66 -9.67 -1.78
CA SER A 139 -19.98 -9.06 -0.49
C SER A 139 -19.05 -7.89 -0.14
N TYR A 140 -17.77 -7.94 -0.52
CA TYR A 140 -16.86 -6.82 -0.29
C TYR A 140 -17.18 -5.64 -1.22
N ALA A 141 -17.50 -5.90 -2.48
CA ALA A 141 -17.98 -4.86 -3.40
C ALA A 141 -19.27 -4.20 -2.88
N ASP A 142 -20.18 -4.99 -2.28
CA ASP A 142 -21.41 -4.46 -1.68
C ASP A 142 -21.12 -3.55 -0.47
N VAL A 143 -20.18 -3.91 0.41
CA VAL A 143 -19.74 -3.05 1.54
C VAL A 143 -19.17 -1.72 1.03
N VAL A 144 -18.30 -1.77 0.01
CA VAL A 144 -17.71 -0.56 -0.58
C VAL A 144 -18.80 0.32 -1.20
N ARG A 145 -19.72 -0.29 -1.94
CA ARG A 145 -20.84 0.42 -2.57
C ARG A 145 -21.75 1.09 -1.56
N GLU A 146 -22.07 0.43 -0.46
CA GLU A 146 -22.88 1.01 0.62
C GLU A 146 -22.16 2.21 1.26
N ARG A 147 -20.86 2.05 1.55
CA ARG A 147 -20.05 3.16 2.08
C ARG A 147 -20.03 4.35 1.13
N VAL A 148 -19.79 4.12 -0.16
CA VAL A 148 -19.76 5.18 -1.17
C VAL A 148 -21.12 5.87 -1.29
N ARG A 149 -22.23 5.11 -1.28
CA ARG A 149 -23.59 5.68 -1.35
C ARG A 149 -24.00 6.47 -0.12
N SER A 150 -23.44 6.14 1.05
CA SER A 150 -23.69 6.87 2.29
C SER A 150 -23.00 8.24 2.33
N ASP A 151 -22.03 8.47 1.43
CA ASP A 151 -21.34 9.74 1.28
C ASP A 151 -22.03 10.58 0.19
N PRO A 152 -22.45 11.83 0.47
CA PRO A 152 -23.09 12.67 -0.54
C PRO A 152 -22.12 13.18 -1.61
N ARG A 153 -20.81 13.05 -1.40
CA ARG A 153 -19.80 13.55 -2.33
C ARG A 153 -19.59 12.57 -3.49
N PRO A 154 -19.29 13.07 -4.71
CA PRO A 154 -18.88 12.22 -5.80
C PRO A 154 -17.61 11.43 -5.44
N ALA A 155 -17.65 10.13 -5.68
CA ALA A 155 -16.57 9.22 -5.28
C ALA A 155 -15.53 9.03 -6.38
N VAL A 156 -14.26 9.13 -6.01
CA VAL A 156 -13.11 8.94 -6.90
C VAL A 156 -12.29 7.75 -6.43
N LEU A 157 -11.97 6.84 -7.33
CA LEU A 157 -11.11 5.69 -7.07
C LEU A 157 -9.74 5.88 -7.72
N LEU A 158 -8.70 6.01 -6.91
CA LEU A 158 -7.31 5.91 -7.34
C LEU A 158 -6.88 4.44 -7.27
N TYR A 159 -6.41 3.87 -8.38
CA TYR A 159 -6.10 2.45 -8.50
C TYR A 159 -4.60 2.20 -8.64
N LEU A 160 -4.08 1.32 -7.78
CA LEU A 160 -2.73 0.76 -7.81
C LEU A 160 -2.78 -0.74 -8.08
N GLY A 161 -2.25 -1.17 -9.22
CA GLY A 161 -2.14 -2.58 -9.56
C GLY A 161 -0.89 -2.88 -10.36
N ASP A 162 -0.58 -4.17 -10.44
CA ASP A 162 0.54 -4.63 -11.23
C ASP A 162 0.28 -4.36 -12.72
N PHE A 163 1.35 -4.20 -13.47
CA PHE A 163 1.28 -4.07 -14.91
C PHE A 163 1.56 -5.42 -15.55
N ASP A 164 0.50 -6.20 -15.69
CA ASP A 164 0.51 -7.49 -16.34
C ASP A 164 -0.81 -7.75 -17.09
N ALA A 165 -0.86 -8.86 -17.82
CA ALA A 165 -2.03 -9.23 -18.61
C ALA A 165 -3.31 -9.44 -17.76
N SER A 166 -3.18 -9.70 -16.46
CA SER A 166 -4.28 -9.91 -15.53
C SER A 166 -4.74 -8.69 -14.74
N GLY A 167 -3.83 -7.78 -14.37
CA GLY A 167 -4.12 -6.62 -13.53
C GLY A 167 -5.16 -5.69 -14.16
N SER A 168 -5.12 -5.54 -15.48
CA SER A 168 -6.12 -4.75 -16.22
C SER A 168 -7.54 -5.34 -16.19
N ASP A 169 -7.67 -6.67 -16.05
CA ASP A 169 -8.98 -7.31 -15.88
C ASP A 169 -9.50 -7.15 -14.45
N ILE A 170 -8.62 -7.22 -13.45
CA ILE A 170 -8.99 -7.10 -12.04
C ILE A 170 -9.53 -5.70 -11.76
N GLU A 171 -8.86 -4.67 -12.30
CA GLU A 171 -9.33 -3.29 -12.23
C GLU A 171 -10.72 -3.15 -12.86
N ARG A 172 -10.90 -3.63 -14.09
CA ARG A 172 -12.19 -3.57 -14.80
C ARG A 172 -13.30 -4.26 -14.02
N ASP A 173 -13.08 -5.51 -13.62
CA ASP A 173 -14.07 -6.30 -12.87
C ASP A 173 -14.46 -5.62 -11.55
N TRP A 174 -13.49 -5.06 -10.83
CA TRP A 174 -13.75 -4.35 -9.59
C TRP A 174 -14.63 -3.12 -9.79
N VAL A 175 -14.30 -2.31 -10.80
CA VAL A 175 -15.08 -1.10 -11.16
C VAL A 175 -16.49 -1.47 -11.60
N GLU A 176 -16.65 -2.51 -12.43
CA GLU A 176 -17.96 -2.98 -12.89
C GLU A 176 -18.84 -3.50 -11.75
N ARG A 177 -18.29 -4.26 -10.80
CA ARG A 177 -19.07 -4.82 -9.68
C ARG A 177 -19.44 -3.79 -8.62
N THR A 178 -18.60 -2.78 -8.43
CA THR A 178 -18.88 -1.70 -7.48
C THR A 178 -19.82 -0.66 -8.08
N ALA A 179 -19.61 -0.28 -9.34
CA ALA A 179 -20.46 0.61 -10.14
C ALA A 179 -20.93 1.86 -9.38
N CYS A 180 -20.04 2.45 -8.57
CA CYS A 180 -20.36 3.58 -7.68
C CYS A 180 -19.38 4.76 -7.79
N TRP A 181 -18.43 4.70 -8.73
CA TRP A 181 -17.39 5.70 -8.88
C TRP A 181 -17.80 6.74 -9.93
N GLU A 182 -17.66 8.02 -9.58
CA GLU A 182 -17.75 9.13 -10.54
C GLU A 182 -16.52 9.12 -11.45
N ARG A 183 -15.34 8.82 -10.89
CA ARG A 183 -14.08 8.71 -11.62
C ARG A 183 -13.24 7.55 -11.11
N VAL A 184 -12.54 6.90 -12.03
CA VAL A 184 -11.53 5.89 -11.74
C VAL A 184 -10.25 6.25 -12.46
N GLU A 185 -9.14 6.31 -11.72
CA GLU A 185 -7.84 6.70 -12.24
C GLU A 185 -6.80 5.67 -11.86
N ARG A 186 -6.19 5.03 -12.86
CA ARG A 186 -5.03 4.16 -12.63
C ARG A 186 -3.80 5.02 -12.40
N VAL A 187 -3.34 5.06 -11.15
CA VAL A 187 -2.17 5.84 -10.71
C VAL A 187 -0.89 5.03 -10.89
N LEU A 188 -0.93 3.74 -10.54
CA LEU A 188 0.21 2.82 -10.66
C LEU A 188 -0.26 1.43 -11.06
N LEU A 189 0.57 0.60 -11.70
CA LEU A 189 1.68 0.99 -12.58
C LEU A 189 1.16 1.25 -14.00
N THR A 190 1.75 2.23 -14.68
CA THR A 190 1.48 2.55 -16.09
C THR A 190 2.69 2.19 -16.97
N ASP A 191 2.46 1.98 -18.28
CA ASP A 191 3.55 1.75 -19.26
C ASP A 191 4.57 2.91 -19.29
N GLY A 192 4.10 4.15 -19.14
CA GLY A 192 4.96 5.34 -19.06
C GLY A 192 5.93 5.25 -17.88
N GLN A 193 5.42 4.97 -16.69
CA GLN A 193 6.24 4.79 -15.48
C GLN A 193 7.23 3.64 -15.63
N ILE A 194 6.82 2.51 -16.20
CA ILE A 194 7.74 1.37 -16.42
C ILE A 194 8.96 1.78 -17.23
N ARG A 195 8.75 2.58 -18.28
CA ARG A 195 9.83 3.07 -19.15
C ARG A 195 10.65 4.18 -18.50
N GLU A 196 9.98 5.11 -17.80
CA GLU A 196 10.62 6.24 -17.13
C GLU A 196 11.56 5.78 -16.01
N TYR A 197 11.12 4.82 -15.21
CA TYR A 197 11.87 4.30 -14.06
C TYR A 197 12.76 3.10 -14.40
N ASP A 198 12.81 2.67 -15.66
CA ASP A 198 13.51 1.46 -16.13
C ASP A 198 13.24 0.25 -15.23
N LEU A 199 11.96 0.01 -14.92
CA LEU A 199 11.59 -1.00 -13.93
C LEU A 199 11.95 -2.40 -14.42
N PRO A 200 12.60 -3.23 -13.58
CA PRO A 200 13.03 -4.56 -13.99
C PRO A 200 11.80 -5.48 -14.19
N PRO A 201 11.64 -6.10 -15.37
CA PRO A 201 10.58 -7.07 -15.59
C PRO A 201 10.80 -8.33 -14.76
N ALA A 202 9.71 -8.98 -14.38
CA ALA A 202 9.67 -10.38 -13.95
C ALA A 202 9.16 -11.26 -15.10
N GLU A 203 9.53 -12.55 -15.08
CA GLU A 203 8.96 -13.53 -16.02
C GLU A 203 7.46 -13.67 -15.77
N GLY A 204 6.66 -13.40 -16.80
CA GLY A 204 5.21 -13.51 -16.80
C GLY A 204 4.72 -14.95 -16.90
N LYS A 205 3.40 -15.15 -16.77
CA LYS A 205 2.77 -16.46 -16.92
C LYS A 205 2.79 -16.91 -18.39
N ARG A 206 3.53 -17.98 -18.70
CA ARG A 206 3.68 -18.53 -20.07
C ARG A 206 2.39 -18.90 -20.77
N ASN A 207 1.40 -19.36 -20.03
CA ASN A 207 0.13 -19.84 -20.58
C ASN A 207 -1.03 -18.89 -20.25
N ASP A 208 -0.76 -17.61 -19.95
CA ASP A 208 -1.86 -16.66 -19.75
C ASP A 208 -2.53 -16.37 -21.10
N PRO A 209 -3.81 -16.73 -21.29
CA PRO A 209 -4.49 -16.53 -22.57
C PRO A 209 -4.63 -15.04 -22.95
N ARG A 210 -4.43 -14.13 -21.99
CA ARG A 210 -4.52 -12.67 -22.18
C ARG A 210 -3.18 -12.06 -22.62
N TRP A 211 -2.06 -12.77 -22.40
CA TRP A 211 -0.73 -12.29 -22.75
C TRP A 211 -0.60 -11.86 -24.22
N PRO A 212 -1.06 -12.63 -25.22
CA PRO A 212 -0.92 -12.23 -26.62
C PRO A 212 -1.54 -10.86 -26.96
N GLN A 213 -2.68 -10.54 -26.37
CA GLN A 213 -3.34 -9.25 -26.57
C GLN A 213 -2.61 -8.13 -25.83
N PHE A 214 -2.20 -8.38 -24.58
CA PHE A 214 -1.45 -7.44 -23.77
C PHE A 214 -0.09 -7.08 -24.40
N ALA A 215 0.66 -8.09 -24.85
CA ALA A 215 1.93 -7.92 -25.55
C ALA A 215 1.79 -7.06 -26.81
N ARG A 216 0.78 -7.32 -27.64
CA ARG A 216 0.48 -6.50 -28.83
C ARG A 216 0.13 -5.06 -28.48
N ARG A 217 -0.66 -4.84 -27.41
CA ARG A 217 -1.09 -3.50 -26.98
C ARG A 217 0.08 -2.61 -26.58
N TYR A 218 1.10 -3.19 -25.91
CA TYR A 218 2.22 -2.43 -25.35
C TYR A 218 3.54 -2.64 -26.10
N GLY A 219 3.56 -3.48 -27.15
CA GLY A 219 4.74 -3.71 -27.99
C GLY A 219 5.76 -4.68 -27.39
N PHE A 220 5.34 -5.64 -26.58
CA PHE A 220 6.22 -6.67 -26.00
C PHE A 220 6.37 -7.90 -26.90
N ASP A 221 7.46 -8.65 -26.69
CA ASP A 221 7.72 -9.93 -27.36
C ASP A 221 6.70 -10.99 -26.91
N ILE A 222 5.90 -11.48 -27.86
CA ILE A 222 4.80 -12.41 -27.59
C ILE A 222 5.30 -13.75 -27.03
N ASP A 223 6.52 -14.16 -27.35
CA ASP A 223 7.13 -15.42 -26.90
C ASP A 223 7.80 -15.29 -25.52
N ARG A 224 7.88 -14.06 -24.99
CA ARG A 224 8.49 -13.74 -23.70
C ARG A 224 7.52 -12.97 -22.80
N PRO A 225 6.58 -13.68 -22.16
CA PRO A 225 5.74 -13.11 -21.10
C PRO A 225 6.54 -12.37 -20.05
N VAL A 226 6.12 -11.14 -19.76
CA VAL A 226 6.70 -10.28 -18.73
C VAL A 226 5.60 -9.62 -17.91
N GLN A 227 5.97 -9.22 -16.70
CA GLN A 227 5.10 -8.53 -15.75
C GLN A 227 5.92 -7.57 -14.89
N TRP A 228 5.29 -6.51 -14.41
CA TRP A 228 5.89 -5.56 -13.48
C TRP A 228 5.00 -5.39 -12.26
N GLU A 229 5.61 -5.55 -11.09
CA GLU A 229 4.92 -5.39 -9.82
C GLU A 229 5.08 -3.97 -9.30
N VAL A 230 4.05 -3.42 -8.64
CA VAL A 230 4.13 -2.09 -8.01
C VAL A 230 5.33 -1.98 -7.06
N GLU A 231 5.66 -3.08 -6.36
CA GLU A 231 6.79 -3.15 -5.44
C GLU A 231 8.17 -3.04 -6.11
N ALA A 232 8.25 -3.00 -7.44
CA ALA A 232 9.47 -2.72 -8.19
C ALA A 232 9.88 -1.24 -8.10
N LEU A 233 8.94 -0.34 -7.85
CA LEU A 233 9.24 1.05 -7.53
C LEU A 233 10.02 1.15 -6.22
N GLU A 234 10.90 2.14 -6.17
CA GLU A 234 11.59 2.50 -4.95
C GLU A 234 10.56 2.97 -3.89
N PRO A 235 10.65 2.55 -2.61
CA PRO A 235 9.60 2.83 -1.62
C PRO A 235 9.28 4.32 -1.38
N ALA A 236 10.28 5.19 -1.33
CA ALA A 236 10.08 6.63 -1.19
C ALA A 236 9.46 7.22 -2.46
N GLU A 237 9.83 6.72 -3.63
CA GLU A 237 9.22 7.13 -4.89
C GLU A 237 7.77 6.64 -5.04
N LEU A 238 7.49 5.41 -4.62
CA LEU A 238 6.13 4.88 -4.53
C LEU A 238 5.26 5.77 -3.61
N LYS A 239 5.79 6.16 -2.45
CA LYS A 239 5.12 7.10 -1.53
C LYS A 239 4.87 8.44 -2.21
N ARG A 240 5.86 9.02 -2.88
CA ARG A 240 5.74 10.29 -3.60
C ARG A 240 4.64 10.23 -4.65
N LEU A 241 4.66 9.22 -5.52
CA LEU A 241 3.66 9.04 -6.58
C LEU A 241 2.23 8.85 -6.02
N VAL A 242 2.09 8.15 -4.88
CA VAL A 242 0.81 8.01 -4.18
C VAL A 242 0.30 9.36 -3.68
N LEU A 243 1.16 10.14 -3.03
CA LEU A 243 0.77 11.44 -2.47
C LEU A 243 0.48 12.48 -3.58
N ASP A 244 1.26 12.46 -4.67
CA ASP A 244 1.04 13.34 -5.82
C ASP A 244 -0.29 13.04 -6.52
N ALA A 245 -0.75 11.79 -6.51
CA ALA A 245 -2.06 11.44 -7.06
C ALA A 245 -3.23 11.85 -6.16
N VAL A 246 -2.98 11.98 -4.85
CA VAL A 246 -3.96 12.46 -3.87
C VAL A 246 -4.09 13.99 -3.91
N ASP A 247 -2.98 14.70 -4.12
CA ASP A 247 -2.91 16.16 -4.02
C ASP A 247 -4.01 16.93 -4.80
N PRO A 248 -4.36 16.56 -6.06
CA PRO A 248 -5.40 17.26 -6.81
C PRO A 248 -6.81 17.18 -6.20
N TYR A 249 -7.04 16.22 -5.31
CA TYR A 249 -8.32 15.96 -4.67
C TYR A 249 -8.41 16.51 -3.25
N LEU A 250 -7.32 17.09 -2.74
CA LEU A 250 -7.19 17.50 -1.36
C LEU A 250 -7.08 19.02 -1.24
N ASP A 251 -8.09 19.62 -0.63
CA ASP A 251 -8.00 20.98 -0.13
C ASP A 251 -7.25 20.99 1.20
N ARG A 252 -6.01 21.52 1.16
CA ARG A 252 -5.11 21.56 2.33
C ARG A 252 -5.58 22.53 3.40
N GLU A 253 -6.31 23.59 3.04
CA GLU A 253 -6.86 24.54 4.02
C GLU A 253 -8.00 23.90 4.79
N ILE A 254 -8.90 23.19 4.10
CA ILE A 254 -9.98 22.43 4.74
C ILE A 254 -9.41 21.34 5.65
N LEU A 255 -8.40 20.59 5.19
CA LEU A 255 -7.75 19.57 6.01
C LEU A 255 -7.14 20.20 7.28
N ALA A 256 -6.38 21.28 7.13
CA ALA A 256 -5.75 21.97 8.25
C ALA A 256 -6.80 22.48 9.27
N GLN A 257 -7.93 23.02 8.79
CA GLN A 257 -9.01 23.48 9.64
C GLN A 257 -9.66 22.33 10.44
N VAL A 258 -9.85 21.16 9.82
CA VAL A 258 -10.38 19.97 10.50
C VAL A 258 -9.38 19.44 11.53
N MET A 259 -8.09 19.42 11.20
CA MET A 259 -7.04 18.99 12.13
C MET A 259 -6.90 19.94 13.34
N ALA A 260 -7.07 21.25 13.12
CA ALA A 260 -7.09 22.23 14.21
C ALA A 260 -8.32 22.06 15.12
N ASP A 261 -9.50 21.83 14.55
CA ASP A 261 -10.73 21.53 15.30
C ASP A 261 -10.61 20.22 16.09
N GLU A 262 -10.03 19.17 15.47
CA GLU A 262 -9.73 17.90 16.14
C GLU A 262 -8.85 18.12 17.38
N GLU A 263 -7.79 18.91 17.27
CA GLU A 263 -6.87 19.18 18.38
C GLU A 263 -7.54 20.01 19.49
N GLN A 264 -8.33 21.02 19.14
CA GLN A 264 -9.12 21.77 20.12
C GLN A 264 -10.08 20.86 20.90
N GLN A 265 -10.71 19.90 20.21
CA GLN A 265 -11.60 18.93 20.86
C GLN A 265 -10.84 17.94 21.74
N ARG A 266 -9.61 17.54 21.37
CA ARG A 266 -8.74 16.73 22.26
C ARG A 266 -8.38 17.46 23.55
N ILE A 267 -8.01 18.73 23.45
CA ILE A 267 -7.68 19.56 24.61
C ILE A 267 -8.92 19.64 25.53
N ARG A 268 -10.09 19.93 24.97
CA ARG A 268 -11.35 19.96 25.74
C ARG A 268 -11.69 18.61 26.38
N LEU A 269 -11.48 17.49 25.66
CA LEU A 269 -11.67 16.15 26.23
C LEU A 269 -10.73 15.92 27.42
N THR A 270 -9.49 16.38 27.34
CA THR A 270 -8.52 16.26 28.42
C THR A 270 -8.94 17.08 29.65
N GLU A 271 -9.44 18.29 29.44
CA GLU A 271 -9.96 19.16 30.52
C GLU A 271 -11.17 18.53 31.22
N ILE A 272 -12.13 18.00 30.46
CA ILE A 272 -13.32 17.32 31.00
C ILE A 272 -12.91 16.14 31.89
N LEU A 273 -11.99 15.30 31.40
CA LEU A 273 -11.52 14.13 32.13
C LEU A 273 -10.69 14.49 33.37
N GLY A 274 -9.93 15.58 33.32
CA GLY A 274 -9.21 16.11 34.47
C GLY A 274 -10.15 16.57 35.59
N GLN A 275 -11.21 17.29 35.25
CA GLN A 275 -12.21 17.76 36.22
C GLN A 275 -12.96 16.63 36.93
N HIS A 276 -13.17 15.49 36.25
CA HIS A 276 -13.80 14.31 36.83
C HIS A 276 -12.91 13.52 37.81
N ARG A 277 -11.60 13.78 37.84
CA ARG A 277 -10.66 13.15 38.78
C ARG A 277 -10.50 13.91 40.09
N ASP A 278 -10.78 15.21 40.07
CA ASP A 278 -10.60 16.12 41.21
C ASP A 278 -11.90 16.37 42.03
N GLY A 279 -13.03 15.75 41.64
CA GLY A 279 -14.33 15.85 42.32
C GLY A 279 -14.82 14.51 42.85
#